data_AF-A0A2X3EMZ0-F1
#
_entry.id   AF-A0A2X3EMZ0-F1
#
_cell.length_a   1.000
_cell.length_b   1.000
_cell.length_c   1.000
_cell.angle_alpha   90.00
_cell.angle_beta   90.00
_cell.angle_gamma   90.00
#
_symmetry.space_group_name_H-M   'P 1'
#
loop_
_entity.id
_entity.type
_entity.pdbx_description
1 polymer ?
#
loop_
_entity_poly.entity_id
_entity_poly.type
_entity_poly.pdbx_seq_one_letter_code
_entity_poly.pdbx_strand_id
1 'polypeptide(L)'
;MSDLISGGSVEIYSCDSDTTNCLSAGSSNKTVVLKGIKNQITDMLLGTSSTPGVIYKYATNSGTLTDPEKAFVSNLPGGIGTIVRNLSVLSQDGANLFATESSGAIALTMMYSFSEEFFRAARIAMANSKSPYKKEALELLAQSQQQIRAEYTILSSQYGDLASQIEKYNNLLDNIRKQKYMLATLSNPPSTN
;
A
#
# COMPACT_ATOMS: atom_id res chain seq x y z
N MET A 1 10.10 3.14 -9.50
CA MET A 1 9.13 2.87 -8.40
C MET A 1 9.58 3.28 -7.01
N SER A 2 10.88 3.20 -6.67
CA SER A 2 11.38 3.44 -5.30
C SER A 2 10.94 4.78 -4.69
N ASP A 3 11.07 5.88 -5.43
CA ASP A 3 10.77 7.24 -4.93
C ASP A 3 9.28 7.44 -4.61
N LEU A 4 8.39 6.73 -5.30
CA LEU A 4 6.95 6.79 -5.02
C LEU A 4 6.57 5.99 -3.77
N ILE A 5 7.34 4.94 -3.44
CA ILE A 5 7.12 4.12 -2.24
C ILE A 5 7.67 4.84 -1.01
N SER A 6 8.92 5.28 -1.07
CA SER A 6 9.65 5.89 0.04
C SER A 6 9.33 7.38 0.21
N GLY A 7 8.97 8.06 -0.87
CA GLY A 7 8.89 9.51 -0.92
C GLY A 7 10.24 10.16 -1.16
N GLY A 8 10.23 11.48 -1.32
CA GLY A 8 11.44 12.27 -1.57
C GLY A 8 11.13 13.55 -2.33
N SER A 9 12.16 14.40 -2.46
CA SER A 9 12.12 15.56 -3.34
C SER A 9 12.38 15.09 -4.76
N VAL A 10 11.36 15.21 -5.62
CA VAL A 10 11.48 14.91 -7.05
C VAL A 10 11.34 16.18 -7.85
N GLU A 11 12.08 16.29 -8.94
CA GLU A 11 11.87 17.35 -9.92
C GLU A 11 10.84 16.89 -10.94
N ILE A 12 9.76 17.66 -11.06
CA ILE A 12 8.77 17.49 -12.11
C ILE A 12 8.90 18.62 -13.12
N TYR A 13 8.76 18.26 -14.39
CA TYR A 13 8.65 19.25 -15.44
C TYR A 13 7.37 20.06 -15.24
N SER A 14 7.47 21.38 -15.37
CA SER A 14 6.29 22.22 -15.52
C SER A 14 5.90 22.29 -16.99
N CYS A 15 4.62 22.53 -17.28
CA CYS A 15 4.22 22.95 -18.62
C CYS A 15 4.73 24.38 -18.84
N ASP A 16 5.07 24.71 -20.09
CA ASP A 16 5.36 26.09 -20.47
C ASP A 16 4.05 26.92 -20.51
N SER A 17 3.96 27.96 -21.34
CA SER A 17 2.78 28.81 -21.46
C SER A 17 1.46 28.06 -21.77
N ASP A 18 1.52 26.89 -22.42
CA ASP A 18 0.33 26.04 -22.64
C ASP A 18 0.07 25.12 -21.43
N THR A 19 -0.66 25.65 -20.45
CA THR A 19 -1.08 24.90 -19.26
C THR A 19 -2.25 23.95 -19.51
N THR A 20 -2.89 24.01 -20.70
CA THR A 20 -4.09 23.22 -21.02
C THR A 20 -3.72 21.92 -21.70
N ASN A 21 -2.87 21.97 -22.72
CA ASN A 21 -2.46 20.78 -23.46
C ASN A 21 -1.04 20.32 -23.12
N CYS A 22 -0.25 21.14 -22.43
CA CYS A 22 1.10 20.82 -21.96
C CYS A 22 1.99 20.21 -23.06
N LEU A 23 1.90 20.74 -24.28
CA LEU A 23 2.62 20.20 -25.44
C LEU A 23 4.10 20.59 -25.47
N SER A 24 4.53 21.44 -24.54
CA SER A 24 5.91 21.90 -24.40
C SER A 24 6.28 21.92 -22.93
N ALA A 25 7.40 21.28 -22.61
CA ALA A 25 7.98 21.35 -21.27
C ALA A 25 8.47 22.78 -21.04
N GLY A 26 8.05 23.37 -19.91
CA GLY A 26 8.50 24.66 -19.44
C GLY A 26 9.98 24.61 -19.04
N SER A 27 10.63 25.77 -19.09
CA SER A 27 12.06 25.92 -18.77
C SER A 27 12.36 25.88 -17.27
N SER A 28 11.33 25.81 -16.42
CA SER A 28 11.48 25.67 -14.97
C SER A 28 11.04 24.29 -14.49
N ASN A 29 11.94 23.56 -13.84
CA ASN A 29 11.56 22.38 -13.05
C ASN A 29 10.93 22.85 -11.74
N LYS A 30 9.94 22.09 -11.25
CA LYS A 30 9.37 22.28 -9.92
C LYS A 30 9.81 21.13 -9.03
N THR A 31 10.44 21.43 -7.92
CA THR A 31 10.70 20.42 -6.88
C THR A 31 9.43 20.19 -6.09
N VAL A 32 8.95 18.94 -6.07
CA VAL A 32 7.80 18.52 -5.27
C VAL A 32 8.27 17.51 -4.23
N VAL A 33 7.87 17.74 -2.99
CA VAL A 33 8.10 16.77 -1.90
C VAL A 33 6.97 15.76 -1.94
N LEU A 34 7.28 14.56 -2.43
CA LEU A 34 6.35 13.44 -2.45
C LEU A 34 6.35 12.73 -1.10
N LYS A 35 5.17 12.63 -0.49
CA LYS A 35 4.95 11.71 0.62
C LYS A 35 4.80 10.30 0.06
N GLY A 36 5.77 9.44 0.35
CA GLY A 36 5.77 8.05 -0.13
C GLY A 36 4.52 7.28 0.29
N ILE A 37 4.04 6.40 -0.59
CA ILE A 37 2.85 5.57 -0.34
C ILE A 37 3.01 4.75 0.93
N LYS A 38 4.22 4.28 1.24
CA LYS A 38 4.51 3.57 2.50
C LYS A 38 4.09 4.41 3.71
N ASN A 39 4.49 5.69 3.75
CA ASN A 39 4.16 6.59 4.85
C ASN A 39 2.66 6.90 4.88
N GLN A 40 2.01 7.03 3.72
CA GLN A 40 0.55 7.21 3.68
C GLN A 40 -0.21 5.99 4.23
N ILE A 41 0.25 4.78 3.92
CA ILE A 41 -0.29 3.53 4.47
C ILE A 41 -0.08 3.48 5.98
N THR A 42 1.13 3.80 6.45
CA THR A 42 1.45 3.84 7.88
C THR A 42 0.57 4.82 8.62
N ASP A 43 0.37 6.03 8.10
CA ASP A 43 -0.47 7.05 8.73
C ASP A 43 -1.95 6.65 8.74
N MET A 44 -2.45 6.00 7.69
CA MET A 44 -3.83 5.47 7.68
C MET A 44 -4.03 4.37 8.73
N LEU A 45 -3.06 3.46 8.85
CA LEU A 45 -3.17 2.31 9.74
C LEU A 45 -2.91 2.67 11.21
N LEU A 46 -1.81 3.37 11.49
CA LEU A 46 -1.34 3.70 12.84
C LEU A 46 -1.86 5.05 13.33
N GLY A 47 -2.19 5.95 12.42
CA GLY A 47 -2.57 7.32 12.74
C GLY A 47 -1.39 8.28 12.69
N THR A 48 -1.68 9.53 13.03
CA THR A 48 -0.68 10.61 13.19
C THR A 48 -0.69 11.09 14.64
N SER A 49 0.15 12.07 14.96
CA SER A 49 0.12 12.74 16.27
C SER A 49 -1.23 13.39 16.60
N SER A 50 -2.04 13.72 15.59
CA SER A 50 -3.32 14.42 15.75
C SER A 50 -4.56 13.55 15.52
N THR A 51 -4.41 12.41 14.85
CA THR A 51 -5.55 11.58 14.44
C THR A 51 -5.29 10.10 14.70
N PRO A 52 -6.19 9.40 15.42
CA PRO A 52 -6.05 7.96 15.62
C PRO A 52 -6.24 7.22 14.29
N GLY A 53 -5.39 6.22 14.05
CA GLY A 53 -5.47 5.39 12.86
C GLY A 53 -6.54 4.30 12.93
N VAL A 54 -6.69 3.58 11.82
CA VAL A 54 -7.62 2.46 11.66
C VAL A 54 -7.43 1.39 12.75
N ILE A 55 -6.19 1.05 13.09
CA ILE A 55 -5.89 -0.02 14.05
C ILE A 55 -6.41 0.34 15.44
N TYR A 56 -6.14 1.57 15.90
CA TYR A 56 -6.64 2.05 17.18
C TYR A 56 -8.17 2.01 17.24
N LYS A 57 -8.84 2.49 16.18
CA LYS A 57 -10.30 2.52 16.10
C LYS A 57 -10.91 1.12 16.17
N TYR A 58 -10.32 0.15 15.47
CA TYR A 58 -10.75 -1.24 15.56
C TYR A 58 -10.48 -1.87 16.94
N ALA A 59 -9.31 -1.64 17.51
CA ALA A 59 -8.91 -2.25 18.79
C ALA A 59 -9.76 -1.78 19.96
N THR A 60 -10.09 -0.50 19.98
CA THR A 60 -10.86 0.13 21.06
C THR A 60 -12.36 0.14 20.81
N ASN A 61 -12.80 -0.29 19.61
CA ASN A 61 -14.16 -0.10 19.10
C ASN A 61 -14.66 1.33 19.30
N SER A 62 -13.75 2.31 19.17
CA SER A 62 -14.01 3.72 19.44
C SER A 62 -13.71 4.56 18.20
N GLY A 63 -14.54 5.59 17.98
CA GLY A 63 -14.51 6.38 16.76
C GLY A 63 -15.13 5.68 15.55
N THR A 64 -15.45 6.48 14.53
CA THR A 64 -15.95 5.99 13.24
C THR A 64 -14.85 6.09 12.20
N LEU A 65 -14.68 5.06 11.36
CA LEU A 65 -13.83 5.17 10.20
C LEU A 65 -14.37 6.27 9.28
N THR A 66 -13.51 7.18 8.89
CA THR A 66 -13.79 8.18 7.86
C THR A 66 -13.98 7.48 6.51
N ASP A 67 -14.64 8.13 5.55
CA ASP A 67 -14.83 7.53 4.24
C ASP A 67 -13.53 7.22 3.50
N PRO A 68 -12.47 8.05 3.57
CA PRO A 68 -11.14 7.69 3.07
C PRO A 68 -10.56 6.44 3.74
N GLU A 69 -10.71 6.28 5.05
CA GLU A 69 -10.22 5.09 5.76
C GLU A 69 -10.99 3.82 5.35
N LYS A 70 -12.32 3.92 5.19
CA LYS A 70 -13.15 2.81 4.68
C LYS A 70 -12.70 2.41 3.28
N ALA A 71 -12.56 3.38 2.38
CA ALA A 71 -12.10 3.13 1.03
C ALA A 71 -10.71 2.50 1.02
N PHE A 72 -9.79 3.01 1.86
CA PHE A 72 -8.45 2.48 1.99
C PHE A 72 -8.46 1.00 2.43
N VAL A 73 -9.11 0.67 3.55
CA VAL A 73 -9.11 -0.72 4.05
C VAL A 73 -9.80 -1.70 3.12
N SER A 74 -10.83 -1.26 2.38
CA SER A 74 -11.54 -2.07 1.39
C SER A 74 -10.71 -2.33 0.13
N ASN A 75 -9.74 -1.47 -0.18
CA ASN A 75 -8.87 -1.61 -1.35
C ASN A 75 -7.48 -2.18 -1.00
N LEU A 76 -7.23 -2.57 0.25
CA LEU A 76 -5.99 -3.23 0.62
C LEU A 76 -5.84 -4.59 -0.11
N PRO A 77 -4.66 -4.89 -0.68
CA PRO A 77 -4.46 -6.09 -1.46
C PRO A 77 -4.50 -7.36 -0.59
N GLY A 78 -4.80 -8.51 -1.20
CA GLY A 78 -4.62 -9.81 -0.57
C GLY A 78 -5.44 -10.05 0.70
N GLY A 79 -6.55 -9.34 0.90
CA GLY A 79 -7.39 -9.47 2.10
C GLY A 79 -6.78 -8.84 3.36
N ILE A 80 -5.75 -8.00 3.21
CA ILE A 80 -5.04 -7.39 4.35
C ILE A 80 -5.95 -6.51 5.20
N GLY A 81 -6.99 -5.89 4.63
CA GLY A 81 -7.99 -5.16 5.41
C GLY A 81 -8.66 -6.03 6.49
N THR A 82 -8.95 -7.29 6.18
CA THR A 82 -9.49 -8.28 7.14
C THR A 82 -8.45 -8.66 8.19
N ILE A 83 -7.19 -8.86 7.78
CA ILE A 83 -6.07 -9.18 8.68
C ILE A 83 -5.88 -8.05 9.70
N VAL A 84 -5.79 -6.81 9.23
CA VAL A 84 -5.66 -5.61 10.08
C VAL A 84 -6.81 -5.54 11.07
N ARG A 85 -8.05 -5.70 10.62
CA ARG A 85 -9.22 -5.69 11.50
C ARG A 85 -9.13 -6.77 12.59
N ASN A 86 -8.88 -8.01 12.20
CA ASN A 86 -8.85 -9.14 13.13
C ASN A 86 -7.71 -9.04 14.14
N LEU A 87 -6.52 -8.63 13.70
CA LEU A 87 -5.40 -8.37 14.60
C LEU A 87 -5.74 -7.26 15.57
N SER A 88 -6.29 -6.14 15.09
CA SER A 88 -6.56 -4.99 15.94
C SER A 88 -7.49 -5.34 17.10
N VAL A 89 -8.54 -6.12 16.82
CA VAL A 89 -9.49 -6.61 17.83
C VAL A 89 -8.83 -7.59 18.82
N LEU A 90 -7.87 -8.40 18.35
CA LEU A 90 -7.20 -9.39 19.19
C LEU A 90 -6.08 -8.79 20.05
N SER A 91 -5.24 -7.95 19.44
CA SER A 91 -4.06 -7.30 20.00
C SER A 91 -3.70 -6.07 19.15
N GLN A 92 -3.90 -4.88 19.72
CA GLN A 92 -3.50 -3.61 19.09
C GLN A 92 -2.00 -3.60 18.76
N ASP A 93 -1.16 -4.06 19.67
CA ASP A 93 0.30 -4.07 19.48
C ASP A 93 0.72 -5.01 18.35
N GLY A 94 0.08 -6.19 18.25
CA GLY A 94 0.30 -7.13 17.15
C GLY A 94 -0.12 -6.53 15.80
N ALA A 95 -1.23 -5.79 15.76
CA ALA A 95 -1.66 -5.07 14.57
C ALA A 95 -0.70 -3.94 14.19
N ASN A 96 -0.20 -3.18 15.17
CA ASN A 96 0.77 -2.11 14.96
C ASN A 96 2.10 -2.63 14.39
N LEU A 97 2.59 -3.73 14.95
CA LEU A 97 3.80 -4.40 14.47
C LEU A 97 3.60 -4.88 13.03
N PHE A 98 2.49 -5.58 12.75
CA PHE A 98 2.17 -6.04 11.41
C PHE A 98 2.12 -4.88 10.41
N ALA A 99 1.42 -3.80 10.71
CA ALA A 99 1.34 -2.63 9.83
C ALA A 99 2.70 -2.00 9.57
N THR A 100 3.55 -1.93 10.60
CA THR A 100 4.91 -1.38 10.48
C THR A 100 5.76 -2.24 9.54
N GLU A 101 5.78 -3.55 9.74
CA GLU A 101 6.60 -4.49 8.96
C GLU A 101 6.08 -4.71 7.52
N SER A 102 4.76 -4.72 7.34
CA SER A 102 4.14 -5.02 6.04
C SER A 102 3.91 -3.78 5.16
N SER A 103 3.98 -2.56 5.71
CA SER A 103 3.71 -1.30 4.98
C SER A 103 4.47 -1.18 3.66
N GLY A 104 5.74 -1.60 3.63
CA GLY A 104 6.57 -1.57 2.41
C GLY A 104 6.08 -2.56 1.34
N ALA A 105 5.78 -3.80 1.73
CA ALA A 105 5.26 -4.82 0.83
C ALA A 105 3.87 -4.44 0.29
N ILE A 106 2.99 -3.92 1.16
CA ILE A 106 1.66 -3.41 0.77
C ILE A 106 1.81 -2.28 -0.25
N ALA A 107 2.66 -1.28 0.04
CA ALA A 107 2.91 -0.16 -0.85
C ALA A 107 3.41 -0.63 -2.22
N LEU A 108 4.36 -1.58 -2.23
CA LEU A 108 4.91 -2.15 -3.45
C LEU A 108 3.85 -2.87 -4.28
N THR A 109 3.04 -3.74 -3.67
CA THR A 109 1.97 -4.46 -4.36
C THR A 109 0.90 -3.51 -4.91
N MET A 110 0.48 -2.53 -4.12
CA MET A 110 -0.51 -1.55 -4.57
C MET A 110 0.03 -0.73 -5.75
N MET A 111 1.27 -0.26 -5.67
CA MET A 111 1.87 0.52 -6.75
C MET A 111 2.05 -0.29 -8.04
N TYR A 112 2.47 -1.54 -7.91
CA TYR A 112 2.57 -2.44 -9.04
C TYR A 112 1.20 -2.68 -9.70
N SER A 113 0.17 -2.99 -8.91
CA SER A 113 -1.19 -3.16 -9.42
C SER A 113 -1.72 -1.91 -10.12
N PHE A 114 -1.48 -0.74 -9.54
CA PHE A 114 -1.84 0.54 -10.14
C PHE A 114 -1.12 0.75 -11.48
N SER A 115 0.19 0.50 -11.52
CA SER A 115 0.99 0.65 -12.74
C SER A 115 0.51 -0.29 -13.86
N GLU A 116 0.20 -1.55 -13.55
CA GLU A 116 -0.35 -2.50 -14.53
C GLU A 116 -1.70 -2.03 -15.09
N GLU A 117 -2.59 -1.48 -14.26
CA GLU A 117 -3.87 -0.92 -14.72
C GLU A 117 -3.66 0.32 -15.62
N PHE A 118 -2.67 1.17 -15.35
CA PHE A 118 -2.31 2.27 -16.25
C PHE A 118 -1.83 1.77 -17.61
N PHE A 119 -0.95 0.76 -17.64
CA PHE A 119 -0.52 0.16 -18.91
C PHE A 119 -1.69 -0.47 -19.67
N ARG A 120 -2.61 -1.12 -18.96
CA ARG A 120 -3.82 -1.69 -19.56
C ARG A 120 -4.70 -0.60 -20.17
N ALA A 121 -5.00 0.46 -19.43
CA ALA A 121 -5.79 1.59 -19.90
C ALA A 121 -5.14 2.28 -21.12
N ALA A 122 -3.83 2.53 -21.05
CA ALA A 122 -3.07 3.12 -22.15
C ALA A 122 -3.11 2.24 -23.41
N ARG A 123 -2.96 0.92 -23.28
CA ARG A 123 -3.10 -0.01 -24.42
C ARG A 123 -4.48 0.00 -25.03
N ILE A 124 -5.54 0.04 -24.22
CA ILE A 124 -6.93 0.11 -24.71
C ILE A 124 -7.16 1.42 -25.46
N ALA A 125 -6.68 2.55 -24.92
CA ALA A 125 -6.77 3.84 -25.59
C ALA A 125 -6.03 3.84 -26.94
N MET A 126 -4.79 3.32 -26.96
CA MET A 126 -3.98 3.21 -28.18
C MET A 126 -4.53 2.21 -29.20
N ALA A 127 -5.17 1.12 -28.74
CA ALA A 127 -5.80 0.15 -29.63
C ALA A 127 -6.90 0.79 -30.48
N ASN A 128 -7.60 1.79 -29.95
CA ASN A 128 -8.65 2.54 -30.64
C ASN A 128 -8.14 3.77 -31.41
N SER A 129 -6.83 4.06 -31.34
CA SER A 129 -6.23 5.20 -32.02
C SER A 129 -6.07 4.96 -33.53
N LYS A 130 -6.31 6.02 -34.32
CA LYS A 130 -6.03 6.05 -35.77
C LYS A 130 -4.63 6.57 -36.09
N SER A 131 -3.78 6.77 -35.08
CA SER A 131 -2.43 7.29 -35.26
C SER A 131 -1.56 6.33 -36.09
N PRO A 132 -0.75 6.84 -37.04
CA PRO A 132 0.22 6.01 -37.76
C PRO A 132 1.30 5.44 -36.82
N TYR A 133 1.58 6.09 -35.68
CA TYR A 133 2.57 5.67 -34.68
C TYR A 133 2.06 4.65 -33.66
N LYS A 134 0.89 4.06 -33.92
CA LYS A 134 0.23 3.14 -32.98
C LYS A 134 1.13 1.96 -32.62
N LYS A 135 1.86 1.40 -33.59
CA LYS A 135 2.68 0.22 -33.37
C LYS A 135 3.86 0.54 -32.45
N GLU A 136 4.58 1.61 -32.75
CA GLU A 136 5.73 2.09 -32.00
C GLU A 136 5.33 2.45 -30.56
N ALA A 137 4.20 3.12 -30.38
CA ALA A 137 3.68 3.44 -29.06
C ALA A 137 3.28 2.20 -28.25
N LEU A 138 2.68 1.18 -28.88
CA LEU A 138 2.36 -0.08 -28.21
C LEU A 138 3.63 -0.87 -27.82
N GLU A 139 4.66 -0.86 -28.66
CA GLU A 139 5.97 -1.46 -28.36
C GLU A 139 6.65 -0.76 -27.19
N LEU A 140 6.64 0.58 -27.16
CA LEU A 140 7.16 1.35 -26.04
C LEU A 140 6.42 1.02 -24.74
N LEU A 141 5.08 0.98 -24.75
CA LEU A 141 4.28 0.58 -23.60
C LEU A 141 4.60 -0.85 -23.12
N ALA A 142 4.90 -1.77 -24.05
CA ALA A 142 5.32 -3.13 -23.69
C ALA A 142 6.69 -3.16 -23.01
N GLN A 143 7.65 -2.40 -23.54
CA GLN A 143 8.99 -2.28 -22.96
C GLN A 143 8.95 -1.66 -21.57
N SER A 144 8.23 -0.55 -21.40
CA SER A 144 8.07 0.11 -20.09
C SER A 144 7.39 -0.80 -19.06
N GLN A 145 6.38 -1.59 -19.49
CA GLN A 145 5.75 -2.56 -18.58
C GLN A 145 6.76 -3.63 -18.13
N GLN A 146 7.61 -4.12 -19.02
CA GLN A 146 8.64 -5.10 -18.67
C GLN A 146 9.65 -4.52 -17.66
N GLN A 147 10.02 -3.25 -17.78
CA GLN A 147 10.88 -2.56 -16.81
C GLN A 147 10.22 -2.49 -15.43
N ILE A 148 8.94 -2.11 -15.35
CA ILE A 148 8.20 -2.06 -14.09
C ILE A 148 8.11 -3.43 -13.42
N ARG A 149 7.92 -4.50 -14.20
CA ARG A 149 7.93 -5.88 -13.68
C ARG A 149 9.30 -6.27 -13.12
N ALA A 150 10.38 -5.88 -13.79
CA ALA A 150 11.73 -6.13 -13.29
C ALA A 150 12.01 -5.34 -12.00
N GLU A 151 11.61 -4.07 -11.94
CA GLU A 151 11.72 -3.25 -10.71
C GLU A 151 10.93 -3.87 -9.55
N TYR A 152 9.71 -4.35 -9.80
CA TYR A 152 8.90 -5.03 -8.79
C TYR A 152 9.63 -6.24 -8.19
N THR A 153 10.20 -7.10 -9.03
CA THR A 153 10.95 -8.28 -8.57
C THR A 153 12.19 -7.92 -7.75
N ILE A 154 12.87 -6.81 -8.10
CA ILE A 154 14.01 -6.33 -7.32
C ILE A 154 13.55 -5.78 -5.97
N LEU A 155 12.52 -4.92 -5.97
CA LEU A 155 12.03 -4.28 -4.76
C LEU A 155 11.29 -5.25 -3.82
N SER A 156 10.70 -6.33 -4.33
CA SER A 156 10.08 -7.36 -3.49
C SER A 156 11.11 -8.11 -2.64
N SER A 157 12.35 -8.24 -3.11
CA SER A 157 13.45 -8.77 -2.31
C SER A 157 13.82 -7.85 -1.13
N GLN A 158 13.60 -6.54 -1.27
CA GLN A 158 13.93 -5.55 -0.25
C GLN A 158 12.80 -5.35 0.76
N TYR A 159 11.55 -5.25 0.29
CA TYR A 159 10.40 -4.98 1.15
C TYR A 159 9.72 -6.26 1.66
N GLY A 160 10.11 -7.42 1.13
CA GLY A 160 9.46 -8.70 1.35
C GLY A 160 8.24 -8.89 0.44
N ASP A 161 7.90 -10.15 0.18
CA ASP A 161 6.69 -10.49 -0.56
C ASP A 161 5.46 -10.47 0.35
N LEU A 162 4.32 -10.07 -0.23
CA LEU A 162 3.06 -9.94 0.50
C LEU A 162 2.59 -11.28 1.08
N ALA A 163 2.79 -12.39 0.37
CA ALA A 163 2.39 -13.71 0.85
C ALA A 163 3.18 -14.09 2.11
N SER A 164 4.48 -13.79 2.14
CA SER A 164 5.32 -14.01 3.33
C SER A 164 4.86 -13.16 4.51
N GLN A 165 4.38 -11.93 4.29
CA GLN A 165 3.83 -11.09 5.36
C GLN A 165 2.50 -11.66 5.90
N ILE A 166 1.65 -12.22 5.03
CA ILE A 166 0.41 -12.92 5.42
C ILE A 166 0.73 -14.19 6.22
N GLU A 167 1.75 -14.95 5.83
CA GLU A 167 2.19 -16.12 6.57
C GLU A 167 2.71 -15.76 7.98
N LYS A 168 3.53 -14.70 8.07
CA LYS A 168 3.97 -14.14 9.37
C LYS A 168 2.78 -13.74 10.24
N TYR A 169 1.71 -13.19 9.67
CA TYR A 169 0.47 -12.92 10.40
C TYR A 169 -0.15 -14.19 11.00
N ASN A 170 -0.22 -15.29 10.25
CA ASN A 170 -0.79 -16.55 10.77
C ASN A 170 0.02 -17.05 11.98
N ASN A 171 1.35 -16.97 11.91
CA ASN A 171 2.23 -17.32 13.03
C ASN A 171 2.04 -16.38 14.24
N LEU A 172 1.89 -15.07 14.00
CA LEU A 172 1.63 -14.09 15.05
C LEU A 172 0.28 -14.37 15.75
N LEU A 173 -0.77 -14.65 14.98
CA LEU A 173 -2.09 -15.00 15.53
C LEU A 173 -2.03 -16.22 16.45
N ASP A 174 -1.37 -17.29 16.01
CA ASP A 174 -1.28 -18.53 16.79
C ASP A 174 -0.56 -18.30 18.11
N ASN A 175 0.50 -17.49 18.10
CA ASN A 175 1.24 -17.15 19.31
C ASN A 175 0.43 -16.27 20.27
N ILE A 176 -0.25 -15.24 19.76
CA ILE A 176 -1.09 -14.35 20.58
C ILE A 176 -2.26 -15.12 21.18
N ARG A 177 -2.91 -15.99 20.40
CA ARG A 177 -4.01 -16.83 20.89
C ARG A 177 -3.53 -17.76 22.01
N LYS A 178 -2.42 -18.49 21.82
CA LYS A 178 -1.85 -19.38 22.84
C LYS A 178 -1.57 -18.63 24.14
N GLN A 179 -0.93 -17.46 24.07
CA GLN A 179 -0.67 -16.63 25.26
C GLN A 179 -1.97 -16.19 25.94
N LYS A 180 -2.96 -15.72 25.19
CA LYS A 180 -4.26 -15.30 25.73
C LYS A 180 -4.99 -16.46 26.41
N TYR A 181 -4.95 -17.67 25.84
CA TYR A 181 -5.50 -18.87 26.46
C TYR A 181 -4.76 -19.23 27.75
N MET A 182 -3.42 -19.25 27.75
CA MET A 182 -2.64 -19.53 28.97
C MET A 182 -2.93 -18.53 30.09
N LEU A 183 -2.98 -17.23 29.77
CA LEU A 183 -3.32 -16.18 30.74
C LEU A 183 -4.76 -16.33 31.24
N ALA A 184 -5.71 -16.67 30.38
CA ALA A 184 -7.09 -16.93 30.77
C ALA A 184 -7.19 -18.13 31.72
N THR A 185 -6.49 -19.24 31.45
CA THR A 185 -6.44 -20.42 32.34
C THR A 185 -5.73 -20.15 33.67
N LEU A 186 -4.77 -19.22 33.70
CA LEU A 186 -4.15 -18.78 34.95
C LEU A 186 -5.08 -17.86 35.76
N SER A 187 -5.89 -17.04 35.08
CA SER A 187 -6.86 -16.15 35.74
C SER A 187 -8.13 -16.87 36.23
N ASN A 188 -8.53 -17.94 35.53
CA ASN A 188 -9.66 -18.81 35.85
C ASN A 188 -9.16 -20.25 35.87
N PRO A 189 -8.51 -20.68 36.97
CA PRO A 189 -8.09 -22.06 37.10
C PRO A 189 -9.30 -22.99 36.95
N PRO A 190 -9.18 -24.12 36.22
CA PRO A 190 -10.27 -25.09 36.15
C PRO A 190 -10.64 -25.52 37.57
N SER A 191 -11.92 -25.41 37.94
CA SER A 191 -12.39 -25.99 39.19
C SER A 191 -12.23 -27.50 39.09
N THR A 192 -11.25 -28.03 39.81
CA THR A 192 -11.12 -29.47 40.04
C THR A 192 -12.29 -29.91 40.92
N ASN A 193 -13.27 -30.58 40.31
CA ASN A 193 -14.18 -31.47 41.04
C ASN A 193 -13.57 -32.86 41.10
#